data_AF-A0A349Z7M5-F1
#
_entry.id   AF-A0A349Z7M5-F1
#
_cell.length_a   1.000
_cell.length_b   1.000
_cell.length_c   1.000
_cell.angle_alpha   90.00
_cell.angle_beta   90.00
_cell.angle_gamma   90.00
#
_symmetry.space_group_name_H-M   'P 1'
#
loop_
_entity.id
_entity.type
_entity.pdbx_description
1 polymer ?
#
loop_
_entity_poly.entity_id
_entity_poly.type
_entity_poly.pdbx_seq_one_letter_code
_entity_poly.pdbx_strand_id
1 'polypeptide(L)'
;MQAYNTHKGLIAWFARNSVAANLLMWILLIGGVFGAFGIQKQVFPNFEVNIISVRVPYLGAAPQEVEEGVLLKVEDAIKDLDGIKQITSTATEGMGSVTIEVEEDYDV
;
A
#
# COMPACT_ATOMS: atom_id res chain seq x y z
N MET A 1 -23.23 40.08 29.60
CA MET A 1 -21.85 39.83 29.11
C MET A 1 -21.10 39.14 30.23
N GLN A 2 -20.82 37.84 30.12
CA GLN A 2 -20.09 37.10 31.15
C GLN A 2 -18.59 37.40 31.04
N ALA A 3 -17.97 37.85 32.13
CA ALA A 3 -16.54 38.12 32.18
C ALA A 3 -15.77 36.79 32.13
N TYR A 4 -15.00 36.59 31.06
CA TYR A 4 -14.12 35.43 30.93
C TYR A 4 -13.03 35.54 32.01
N ASN A 5 -13.05 34.65 33.00
CA ASN A 5 -12.08 34.65 34.09
C ASN A 5 -10.72 34.12 33.58
N THR A 6 -9.89 35.01 33.04
CA THR A 6 -8.50 34.74 32.58
C THR A 6 -7.59 34.15 33.67
N HIS A 7 -8.01 34.15 34.94
CA HIS A 7 -7.23 33.64 36.06
C HIS A 7 -7.32 32.13 36.29
N LYS A 8 -8.23 31.39 35.63
CA LYS A 8 -8.38 29.93 35.81
C LYS A 8 -8.39 29.21 34.47
N GLY A 9 -7.68 28.08 34.37
CA GLY A 9 -7.56 27.27 33.16
C GLY A 9 -6.18 26.66 32.97
N LEU A 10 -6.08 25.61 32.14
CA LEU A 10 -4.83 24.90 31.85
C LEU A 10 -3.73 25.87 31.37
N ILE A 11 -4.05 26.73 30.41
CA ILE A 11 -3.12 27.72 29.84
C ILE A 11 -2.65 28.71 30.90
N ALA A 12 -3.58 29.25 31.71
CA ALA A 12 -3.25 30.22 32.76
C ALA A 12 -2.40 29.62 33.90
N TRP A 13 -2.52 28.32 34.16
CA TRP A 13 -1.70 27.60 35.14
C TRP A 13 -0.28 27.37 34.63
N PHE A 14 -0.12 26.88 33.39
CA PHE A 14 1.19 26.72 32.74
C PHE A 14 1.92 28.06 32.56
N ALA A 15 1.21 29.14 32.25
CA ALA A 15 1.79 30.47 32.13
C ALA A 15 2.35 31.02 33.45
N ARG A 16 1.82 30.60 34.60
CA ARG A 16 2.31 31.00 35.93
C ARG A 16 3.35 30.06 36.50
N ASN A 17 3.34 28.79 36.07
CA ASN A 17 4.30 27.78 36.51
C ASN A 17 5.28 27.44 35.39
N SER A 18 6.26 28.33 35.18
CA SER A 18 7.29 28.18 34.16
C SER A 18 8.12 26.90 34.31
N VAL A 19 8.27 26.38 35.53
CA VAL A 19 8.97 25.12 35.80
C VAL A 19 8.24 23.93 35.16
N ALA A 20 6.92 23.81 35.34
CA ALA A 20 6.15 22.74 34.71
C ALA A 20 6.08 22.87 33.19
N ALA A 21 5.98 24.09 32.67
CA ALA A 21 6.00 24.35 31.23
C ALA A 21 7.34 23.92 30.59
N ASN A 22 8.46 24.26 31.22
CA ASN A 22 9.78 23.85 30.74
C ASN A 22 10.02 22.35 30.88
N LEU A 23 9.55 21.71 31.96
CA LEU A 23 9.62 20.26 32.12
C LEU A 23 8.86 19.54 31.01
N LEU A 24 7.63 19.98 30.71
CA LEU A 24 6.83 19.44 29.62
C LEU A 24 7.52 19.65 28.26
N MET A 25 8.10 20.83 28.03
CA MET A 25 8.90 21.11 26.83
C MET A 25 10.06 20.13 26.69
N TRP A 26 10.84 19.91 27.75
CA TRP A 26 11.97 18.96 27.72
C TRP A 26 11.52 17.53 27.48
N ILE A 27 10.41 17.09 28.07
CA ILE A 27 9.84 15.76 27.82
C ILE A 27 9.47 15.60 26.33
N LEU A 28 8.81 16.61 25.75
CA LEU A 28 8.44 16.58 24.33
C LEU A 28 9.66 16.63 23.41
N LEU A 29 10.67 17.43 23.73
CA LEU A 29 11.90 17.52 22.94
C LEU A 29 12.69 16.22 22.99
N ILE A 30 12.92 15.67 24.19
CA ILE A 30 13.66 14.42 24.36
C ILE A 30 12.89 13.27 23.72
N GLY A 31 11.60 13.12 24.01
CA GLY A 31 10.75 12.09 23.42
C GLY A 31 10.66 12.21 21.89
N GLY A 32 10.55 13.43 21.37
CA GLY A 32 10.54 13.70 19.94
C GLY A 32 11.87 13.36 19.26
N VAL A 33 13.00 13.69 19.87
CA VAL A 33 14.34 13.34 19.37
C VAL A 33 14.52 11.83 19.35
N PHE A 34 14.19 11.12 20.44
CA PHE A 34 14.24 9.65 20.47
C PHE A 34 13.31 9.03 19.42
N GLY A 35 12.09 9.56 19.25
CA GLY A 35 11.16 9.11 18.23
C GLY A 35 11.71 9.31 16.82
N ALA A 36 12.33 10.46 16.53
CA ALA A 36 12.89 10.78 15.23
C ALA A 36 14.01 9.82 14.80
N PHE A 37 14.80 9.29 15.75
CA PHE A 37 15.81 8.26 15.46
C PHE A 37 15.21 6.88 15.17
N GLY A 38 13.99 6.61 15.63
CA GLY A 38 13.28 5.34 15.42
C GLY A 38 12.42 5.28 14.15
N ILE A 39 12.23 6.40 13.44
CA ILE A 39 11.42 6.43 12.22
C ILE A 39 12.13 5.63 11.12
N GLN A 40 11.50 4.54 10.69
CA GLN A 40 11.96 3.77 9.53
C GLN A 40 11.78 4.62 8.27
N LYS A 41 12.89 4.87 7.57
CA LYS A 41 12.89 5.56 6.29
C LYS A 41 12.88 4.51 5.19
N GLN A 42 11.82 4.48 4.40
CA GLN A 42 11.76 3.68 3.19
C GLN A 42 12.02 4.59 1.99
N VAL A 43 12.86 4.15 1.05
CA VAL A 43 13.20 4.93 -0.16
C VAL A 43 12.00 5.05 -1.09
N PHE A 44 11.17 4.00 -1.12
CA PHE A 44 9.88 3.97 -1.77
C PHE A 44 8.85 3.50 -0.75
N PRO A 45 7.64 4.06 -0.73
CA PRO A 45 6.55 3.46 0.03
C PRO A 45 6.28 2.05 -0.51
N ASN A 46 5.97 1.10 0.36
CA ASN A 46 5.49 -0.21 -0.06
C ASN A 46 4.11 -0.01 -0.70
N PHE A 47 4.03 -0.22 -2.02
CA PHE A 47 2.76 -0.40 -2.71
C PHE A 47 2.50 -1.90 -2.80
N GLU A 48 1.35 -2.34 -2.30
CA GLU A 48 0.88 -3.72 -2.48
C GLU A 48 0.26 -3.80 -3.88
N VAL A 49 1.08 -4.18 -4.87
CA VAL A 49 0.59 -4.38 -6.25
C VAL A 49 0.16 -5.83 -6.38
N ASN A 50 -1.14 -6.07 -6.51
CA ASN A 50 -1.71 -7.42 -6.61
C ASN A 50 -1.55 -7.96 -8.03
N ILE A 51 -0.38 -8.56 -8.32
CA ILE A 51 -0.06 -9.14 -9.63
C ILE A 51 0.08 -10.66 -9.52
N ILE A 52 -0.70 -11.38 -10.32
CA ILE A 52 -0.62 -12.83 -10.46
C ILE A 52 -0.04 -13.16 -11.84
N SER A 53 1.04 -13.96 -11.88
CA SER A 53 1.66 -14.41 -13.14
C SER A 53 1.50 -15.91 -13.31
N VAL A 54 0.84 -16.31 -14.40
CA VAL A 54 0.62 -17.71 -14.79
C VAL A 54 1.46 -18.00 -16.02
N ARG A 55 2.24 -19.08 -15.99
CA ARG A 55 3.06 -19.53 -17.12
C ARG A 55 2.74 -20.97 -17.46
N VAL A 56 2.43 -21.21 -18.71
CA VAL A 56 2.03 -22.54 -19.20
C VAL A 56 2.93 -22.91 -20.38
N PRO A 57 3.82 -23.90 -20.23
CA PRO A 57 4.62 -24.40 -21.34
C PRO A 57 3.74 -25.22 -22.28
N TYR A 58 3.84 -24.97 -23.58
CA TYR A 58 3.18 -25.74 -24.63
C TYR A 58 4.15 -26.02 -25.77
N LEU A 59 5.06 -26.96 -25.52
CA LEU A 59 6.26 -27.20 -26.33
C LEU A 59 5.93 -27.59 -27.78
N GLY A 60 6.65 -26.99 -28.72
CA GLY A 60 6.52 -27.29 -30.15
C GLY A 60 5.29 -26.68 -30.82
N ALA A 61 4.49 -25.90 -30.08
CA ALA A 61 3.36 -25.15 -30.63
C ALA A 61 3.81 -23.78 -31.19
N ALA A 62 3.25 -23.41 -32.33
CA ALA A 62 3.42 -22.06 -32.87
C ALA A 62 2.72 -21.02 -31.95
N PRO A 63 3.14 -19.74 -31.94
CA PRO A 63 2.52 -18.72 -31.10
C PRO A 63 0.99 -18.65 -31.23
N GLN A 64 0.44 -18.78 -32.44
CA GLN A 64 -1.01 -18.82 -32.67
C GLN A 64 -1.69 -20.02 -31.99
N GLU A 65 -1.06 -21.20 -32.00
CA GLU A 65 -1.60 -22.39 -31.35
C GLU A 65 -1.56 -22.28 -29.82
N VAL A 66 -0.55 -21.58 -29.27
CA VAL A 66 -0.46 -21.26 -27.85
C VAL A 66 -1.57 -20.29 -27.44
N GLU A 67 -1.86 -19.30 -28.28
CA GLU A 67 -2.95 -18.35 -28.04
C GLU A 67 -4.30 -19.06 -27.98
N GLU A 68 -4.66 -19.83 -29.02
CA GLU A 68 -5.95 -20.52 -29.10
C GLU A 68 -6.08 -21.68 -28.11
N GLY A 69 -4.99 -22.45 -27.92
CA GLY A 69 -4.99 -23.66 -27.11
C GLY A 69 -4.87 -23.39 -25.62
N VAL A 70 -4.21 -22.30 -25.23
CA VAL A 70 -3.88 -22.03 -23.83
C VAL A 70 -4.38 -20.66 -23.39
N LEU A 71 -3.92 -19.57 -24.01
CA LEU A 71 -4.19 -18.22 -23.48
C LEU A 71 -5.68 -17.89 -23.48
N LEU A 72 -6.38 -18.12 -24.59
CA LEU A 72 -7.82 -17.89 -24.69
C LEU A 72 -8.60 -18.72 -23.67
N LYS A 73 -8.17 -19.95 -23.39
CA LYS A 73 -8.81 -20.81 -22.39
C LYS A 73 -8.60 -20.31 -20.96
N VAL A 74 -7.40 -19.80 -20.67
CA VAL A 74 -7.09 -19.20 -19.37
C VAL A 74 -7.88 -17.91 -19.19
N GLU A 75 -7.90 -17.03 -20.19
CA GLU A 75 -8.68 -15.78 -20.17
C GLU A 75 -10.18 -16.04 -20.00
N ASP A 76 -10.75 -16.98 -20.76
CA ASP A 76 -12.16 -17.34 -20.64
C ASP A 76 -12.53 -17.90 -19.26
N ALA A 77 -11.61 -18.57 -18.58
CA ALA A 77 -11.85 -19.14 -17.25
C ALA A 77 -11.80 -18.09 -16.14
N ILE A 78 -11.06 -17.00 -16.33
CA ILE A 78 -10.86 -15.96 -15.32
C ILE A 78 -11.67 -14.69 -15.57
N LYS A 79 -12.20 -14.47 -16.79
CA LYS A 79 -12.96 -13.26 -17.14
C LYS A 79 -14.19 -12.99 -16.27
N ASP A 80 -14.76 -14.05 -15.68
CA ASP A 80 -15.96 -13.99 -14.84
C ASP A 80 -15.62 -13.76 -13.35
N LEU A 81 -14.33 -13.62 -13.00
CA LEU A 81 -13.90 -13.32 -11.64
C LEU A 81 -14.01 -11.81 -11.39
N ASP A 82 -14.73 -11.45 -10.32
CA ASP A 82 -14.78 -10.08 -9.83
C ASP A 82 -13.42 -9.65 -9.25
N GLY A 83 -13.08 -8.38 -9.42
CA GLY A 83 -11.84 -7.78 -8.89
C GLY A 83 -10.64 -7.80 -9.85
N ILE A 84 -10.78 -8.31 -11.09
CA ILE A 84 -9.73 -8.21 -12.09
C ILE A 84 -9.70 -6.80 -12.71
N LYS A 85 -8.58 -6.09 -12.56
CA LYS A 85 -8.35 -4.77 -13.14
C LYS A 85 -7.84 -4.86 -14.58
N GLN A 86 -6.84 -5.70 -14.81
CA GLN A 86 -6.24 -5.85 -16.14
C GLN A 86 -5.67 -7.26 -16.35
N ILE A 87 -5.87 -7.80 -17.55
CA ILE A 87 -5.27 -9.07 -17.99
C ILE A 87 -4.36 -8.77 -19.17
N THR A 88 -3.13 -9.26 -19.12
CA THR A 88 -2.17 -9.19 -20.22
C THR A 88 -1.61 -10.58 -20.50
N SER A 89 -1.92 -11.10 -21.68
CA SER A 89 -1.45 -12.40 -22.15
C SER A 89 -0.39 -12.23 -23.24
N THR A 90 0.58 -13.13 -23.27
CA THR A 90 1.64 -13.15 -24.27
C THR A 90 1.91 -14.58 -24.68
N ALA A 91 1.74 -14.86 -25.97
CA ALA A 91 2.08 -16.13 -26.59
C ALA A 91 3.46 -16.03 -27.24
N THR A 92 4.33 -16.95 -26.87
CA THR A 92 5.60 -17.20 -27.55
C THR A 92 5.67 -18.65 -27.99
N GLU A 93 6.55 -18.96 -28.93
CA GLU A 93 6.75 -20.34 -29.39
C GLU A 93 7.09 -21.24 -28.19
N GLY A 94 6.30 -22.30 -27.99
CA GLY A 94 6.52 -23.21 -26.88
C GLY A 94 6.00 -22.76 -25.50
N MET A 95 5.48 -21.53 -25.33
CA MET A 95 5.11 -21.00 -24.01
C MET A 95 4.03 -19.90 -24.05
N GLY A 96 3.04 -20.01 -23.17
CA GLY A 96 2.11 -18.92 -22.86
C GLY A 96 2.38 -18.31 -21.50
N SER A 97 2.28 -16.99 -21.38
CA SER A 97 2.30 -16.28 -20.10
C SER A 97 1.10 -15.35 -19.98
N VAL A 98 0.43 -15.38 -18.83
CA VAL A 98 -0.70 -14.50 -18.48
C VAL A 98 -0.32 -13.73 -17.22
N THR A 99 -0.51 -12.42 -17.25
CA THR A 99 -0.31 -11.52 -16.11
C THR A 99 -1.64 -10.87 -15.77
N ILE A 100 -2.09 -11.03 -14.53
CA ILE A 100 -3.37 -10.54 -14.03
C ILE A 100 -3.08 -9.52 -12.94
N GLU A 101 -3.59 -8.31 -13.13
CA GLU A 101 -3.60 -7.25 -12.12
C GLU A 101 -4.98 -7.24 -11.46
N VAL A 102 -5.00 -7.35 -10.13
CA VAL A 102 -6.21 -7.36 -9.31
C VAL A 102 -6.38 -5.97 -8.66
N GLU A 103 -7.63 -5.54 -8.49
CA GLU A 103 -7.95 -4.28 -7.81
C GLU A 103 -7.48 -4.28 -6.36
N GLU A 104 -7.15 -3.09 -5.83
CA GLU A 104 -6.64 -2.90 -4.47
C GLU A 104 -7.66 -3.26 -3.37
N ASP A 105 -8.96 -3.29 -3.70
CA ASP A 105 -10.06 -3.58 -2.76
C ASP A 105 -10.40 -5.08 -2.67
N TYR A 106 -9.68 -5.93 -3.43
CA TYR A 106 -9.82 -7.38 -3.41
C TYR A 106 -8.58 -8.03 -2.79
N ASP A 107 -8.83 -8.85 -1.77
CA ASP A 107 -7.80 -9.63 -1.09
C ASP A 107 -7.48 -10.89 -1.94
N VAL A 108 -6.19 -11.13 -2.23
CA VAL A 108 -5.69 -12.20 -3.11
C VAL A 108 -4.94 -13.29 -2.35
#